data_AF-A0A832PEL8-F1
#
_entry.id   AF-A0A832PEL8-F1
#
_cell.length_a   1.000
_cell.length_b   1.000
_cell.length_c   1.000
_cell.angle_alpha   90.00
_cell.angle_beta   90.00
_cell.angle_gamma   90.00
#
_symmetry.space_group_name_H-M   'P 1'
#
loop_
_entity.id
_entity.type
_entity.pdbx_description
1 polymer ?
#
loop_
_entity_poly.entity_id
_entity_poly.type
_entity_poly.pdbx_seq_one_letter_code
_entity_poly.pdbx_strand_id
1 'polypeptide(L)'
;MDPKIGMVGTPCQITAATLMKDYESFIKEFPVTLKIGLFCMENFSYKYLKRFLEEKGISLKEIIQCRIEGGSAKFHLNSGETISIPLKELKETMRKSCQICMDYTSEQADISIGSVGSPQGWSTIIIRTKKGLKLIKAAEEKKYIKTKPISDKGFELLQRLAAGKKEKNLKEIKKREKVARPVMYWRVMPETEYLEEVTDYQFRDLRGDVIDIGACVLCGACLLSCPEEIIKIEDRKPEIKGECPPACNACYIACPRTYVPDNIISHETAKEPLGDYIKIVSAKAPMFKGQDGGVVTALLSYALSEGIVDKVLVVDKDTKNPWKPTPKLTKHIEDVIKAAGTKYSACPIFKAMGGS
;
A
#
# COMPACT_ATOMS: atom_id res chain seq x y z
N MET A 1 4.43 -3.66 -27.69
CA MET A 1 4.55 -4.20 -26.32
C MET A 1 3.96 -3.17 -25.39
N ASP A 2 3.05 -3.60 -24.52
CA ASP A 2 2.48 -2.77 -23.49
C ASP A 2 3.55 -2.31 -22.48
N PRO A 3 3.43 -1.09 -21.94
CA PRO A 3 4.46 -0.52 -21.09
C PRO A 3 4.59 -1.31 -19.79
N LYS A 4 5.81 -1.68 -19.41
CA LYS A 4 6.13 -2.30 -18.13
C LYS A 4 6.02 -1.24 -17.03
N ILE A 5 5.17 -1.47 -16.04
CA ILE A 5 4.96 -0.51 -14.94
C ILE A 5 5.58 -1.01 -13.64
N GLY A 6 6.39 -0.16 -12.99
CA GLY A 6 6.77 -0.33 -11.59
C GLY A 6 5.77 0.38 -10.68
N MET A 7 5.44 -0.17 -9.51
CA MET A 7 4.55 0.49 -8.55
C MET A 7 5.17 0.59 -7.18
N VAL A 8 4.80 1.65 -6.45
CA VAL A 8 5.01 1.77 -5.01
C VAL A 8 3.65 1.77 -4.32
N GLY A 9 3.43 0.84 -3.40
CA GLY A 9 2.15 0.67 -2.74
C GLY A 9 2.26 0.22 -1.29
N THR A 10 1.22 0.51 -0.52
CA THR A 10 0.99 -0.11 0.81
C THR A 10 0.53 -1.56 0.65
N PRO A 11 0.56 -2.39 1.72
CA PRO A 11 0.26 -3.82 1.63
C PRO A 11 -1.03 -4.15 0.86
N CYS A 12 -2.13 -3.48 1.18
CA CYS A 12 -3.40 -3.72 0.48
C CYS A 12 -3.42 -3.29 -0.99
N GLN A 13 -2.59 -2.32 -1.40
CA GLN A 13 -2.42 -1.97 -2.81
C GLN A 13 -1.56 -3.01 -3.54
N ILE A 14 -0.56 -3.57 -2.86
CA ILE A 14 0.27 -4.66 -3.38
C ILE A 14 -0.56 -5.94 -3.55
N THR A 15 -1.39 -6.30 -2.57
CA THR A 15 -2.34 -7.42 -2.69
C THR A 15 -3.27 -7.23 -3.89
N ALA A 16 -3.85 -6.03 -4.07
CA ALA A 16 -4.73 -5.75 -5.20
C ALA A 16 -4.01 -5.88 -6.55
N ALA A 17 -2.77 -5.39 -6.63
CA ALA A 17 -1.94 -5.54 -7.82
C ALA A 17 -1.56 -6.99 -8.11
N THR A 18 -1.35 -7.81 -7.07
CA THR A 18 -1.11 -9.25 -7.22
C THR A 18 -2.36 -9.96 -7.73
N LEU A 19 -3.53 -9.72 -7.15
CA LEU A 19 -4.81 -10.27 -7.66
C LEU A 19 -5.07 -9.89 -9.12
N MET A 20 -4.93 -8.61 -9.45
CA MET A 20 -5.13 -8.16 -10.84
C MET A 20 -4.10 -8.75 -11.80
N LYS A 21 -2.89 -9.09 -11.33
CA LYS A 21 -1.87 -9.73 -12.17
C LYS A 21 -2.13 -11.21 -12.35
N ASP A 22 -2.39 -11.93 -11.26
CA ASP A 22 -2.52 -13.39 -11.26
C ASP A 22 -3.81 -13.84 -11.97
N TYR A 23 -4.84 -12.97 -11.98
CA TYR A 23 -6.13 -13.22 -12.64
C TYR A 23 -6.39 -12.29 -13.84
N GLU A 24 -5.34 -11.76 -14.46
CA GLU A 24 -5.48 -10.81 -15.58
C GLU A 24 -6.25 -11.37 -16.79
N SER A 25 -6.22 -12.70 -17.00
CA SER A 25 -7.00 -13.39 -18.03
C SER A 25 -8.50 -13.37 -17.81
N PHE A 26 -8.96 -13.12 -16.57
CA PHE A 26 -10.38 -13.07 -16.19
C PHE A 26 -10.89 -11.63 -16.01
N ILE A 27 -9.99 -10.66 -15.88
CA ILE A 27 -10.32 -9.26 -15.62
C ILE A 27 -9.99 -8.42 -16.85
N LYS A 28 -8.69 -8.19 -17.05
CA LYS A 28 -8.05 -7.45 -18.15
C LYS A 28 -6.54 -7.53 -17.91
N GLU A 29 -5.76 -7.36 -18.97
CA GLU A 29 -4.30 -7.28 -18.86
C GLU A 29 -3.86 -6.24 -17.82
N PHE A 30 -2.92 -6.62 -16.96
CA PHE A 30 -2.42 -5.78 -15.91
C PHE A 30 -0.90 -5.54 -16.04
N PRO A 31 -0.46 -4.33 -16.44
CA PRO A 31 0.92 -4.07 -16.88
C PRO A 31 1.95 -3.88 -15.76
N VAL A 32 1.56 -4.03 -14.48
CA VAL A 32 2.51 -3.88 -13.37
C VAL A 32 3.42 -5.10 -13.28
N THR A 33 4.70 -4.88 -13.52
CA THR A 33 5.72 -5.94 -13.53
C THR A 33 6.71 -5.84 -12.38
N LEU A 34 6.77 -4.70 -11.66
CA LEU A 34 7.62 -4.52 -10.47
C LEU A 34 6.81 -3.93 -9.31
N LYS A 35 6.82 -4.61 -8.16
CA LYS A 35 6.07 -4.20 -6.96
C LYS A 35 7.03 -3.84 -5.82
N ILE A 36 7.12 -2.55 -5.48
CA ILE A 36 7.81 -2.06 -4.29
C ILE A 36 6.76 -1.81 -3.20
N GLY A 37 6.73 -2.67 -2.19
CA GLY A 37 5.84 -2.58 -1.05
C GLY A 37 6.37 -1.64 0.02
N LEU A 38 5.50 -0.88 0.67
CA LEU A 38 5.84 -0.06 1.83
C LEU A 38 5.43 -0.78 3.12
N PHE A 39 6.20 -0.62 4.19
CA PHE A 39 5.72 -0.98 5.52
C PHE A 39 4.56 -0.05 5.91
N CYS A 40 3.49 -0.61 6.44
CA CYS A 40 2.29 0.16 6.77
C CYS A 40 1.63 -0.40 8.02
N MET A 41 1.59 0.38 9.10
CA MET A 41 0.84 0.02 10.29
C MET A 41 -0.64 0.36 10.11
N GLU A 42 -0.93 1.64 9.89
CA GLU A 42 -2.26 2.23 9.81
C GLU A 42 -2.25 3.38 8.78
N ASN A 43 -3.42 3.74 8.25
CA ASN A 43 -3.60 4.85 7.31
C ASN A 43 -4.81 5.69 7.74
N PHE A 44 -4.80 6.99 7.43
CA PHE A 44 -5.77 7.96 7.95
C PHE A 44 -6.71 8.47 6.87
N SER A 45 -7.87 8.98 7.30
CA SER A 45 -8.78 9.73 6.45
C SER A 45 -8.26 11.15 6.30
N TYR A 46 -7.98 11.59 5.07
CA TYR A 46 -7.54 12.97 4.80
C TYR A 46 -8.49 14.00 5.42
N LYS A 47 -9.80 13.81 5.25
CA LYS A 47 -10.82 14.73 5.78
C LYS A 47 -10.80 14.80 7.30
N TYR A 48 -10.69 13.67 7.99
CA TYR A 48 -10.69 13.65 9.45
C TYR A 48 -9.36 14.11 10.03
N LEU A 49 -8.24 13.73 9.42
CA LEU A 49 -6.92 14.22 9.82
C LEU A 49 -6.80 15.73 9.63
N LYS A 50 -7.27 16.26 8.49
CA LYS A 50 -7.33 17.70 8.22
C LYS A 50 -8.11 18.43 9.31
N ARG A 51 -9.35 18.00 9.57
CA ARG A 51 -10.21 18.61 10.60
C ARG A 51 -9.55 18.56 11.98
N PHE A 52 -9.00 17.41 12.36
CA PHE A 52 -8.33 17.22 13.65
C PHE A 52 -7.12 18.15 13.83
N LEU A 53 -6.33 18.35 12.77
CA LEU A 53 -5.18 19.26 12.81
C LEU A 53 -5.64 20.73 12.86
N GLU A 54 -6.67 21.10 12.08
CA GLU A 54 -7.25 22.44 12.09
C GLU A 54 -7.85 22.80 13.47
N GLU A 55 -8.53 21.85 14.14
CA GLU A 55 -9.05 22.01 15.51
C GLU A 55 -7.93 22.25 16.54
N LYS A 56 -6.71 21.80 16.27
CA LYS A 56 -5.51 22.06 17.08
C LYS A 56 -4.73 23.30 16.61
N GLY A 57 -5.26 24.07 15.66
CA GLY A 57 -4.62 25.28 15.12
C GLY A 57 -3.46 25.00 14.15
N ILE A 58 -3.36 23.76 13.62
CA ILE A 58 -2.25 23.35 12.74
C ILE A 58 -2.72 23.37 11.29
N SER A 59 -2.14 24.25 10.48
CA SER A 59 -2.45 24.31 9.05
C SER A 59 -1.68 23.22 8.29
N LEU A 60 -2.38 22.43 7.47
CA LEU A 60 -1.74 21.47 6.55
C LEU A 60 -0.75 22.14 5.58
N LYS A 61 -0.90 23.45 5.32
CA LYS A 61 0.02 24.21 4.45
C LYS A 61 1.41 24.42 5.08
N GLU A 62 1.47 24.45 6.41
CA GLU A 62 2.69 24.68 7.16
C GLU A 62 3.51 23.41 7.32
N ILE A 63 2.86 22.24 7.27
CA ILE A 63 3.53 20.95 7.46
C ILE A 63 4.38 20.62 6.23
N ILE A 64 5.69 20.50 6.44
CA ILE A 64 6.64 20.06 5.41
C ILE A 64 6.90 18.55 5.46
N GLN A 65 6.81 17.95 6.65
CA GLN A 65 7.09 16.53 6.87
C GLN A 65 6.30 15.97 8.05
N CYS A 66 5.93 14.69 7.97
CA CYS A 66 5.33 13.94 9.07
C CYS A 66 6.11 12.63 9.28
N ARG A 67 6.50 12.32 10.52
CA ARG A 67 7.18 11.07 10.90
C ARG A 67 6.41 10.37 12.02
N ILE A 68 6.23 9.06 11.94
CA ILE A 68 5.67 8.28 13.05
C ILE A 68 6.80 7.57 13.76
N GLU A 69 7.11 7.99 14.99
CA GLU A 69 8.22 7.47 15.79
C GLU A 69 7.91 7.57 17.28
N GLY A 70 8.38 6.60 18.07
CA GLY A 70 8.24 6.63 19.53
C GLY A 70 6.80 6.69 20.03
N GLY A 71 5.83 6.21 19.24
CA GLY A 71 4.41 6.24 19.60
C GLY A 71 3.67 7.55 19.28
N SER A 72 4.31 8.49 18.58
CA SER A 72 3.74 9.77 18.19
C SER A 72 3.94 10.07 16.70
N ALA A 73 3.03 10.85 16.13
CA ALA A 73 3.24 11.52 14.85
C ALA A 73 3.88 12.89 15.10
N LYS A 74 5.06 13.10 14.53
CA LYS A 74 5.82 14.36 14.56
C LYS A 74 5.58 15.10 13.26
N PHE A 75 4.93 16.25 13.34
CA PHE A 75 4.68 17.16 12.23
C PHE A 75 5.74 18.28 12.26
N HIS A 76 6.61 18.29 11.27
CA HIS A 76 7.61 19.35 11.10
C HIS A 76 7.01 20.46 10.25
N LEU A 77 7.06 21.69 10.75
CA LEU A 77 6.50 22.88 10.10
C LEU A 77 7.57 23.65 9.32
N ASN A 78 7.14 24.48 8.37
CA ASN A 78 7.99 25.40 7.63
C ASN A 78 8.67 26.46 8.51
N SER A 79 8.10 26.74 9.70
CA SER A 79 8.69 27.61 10.73
C SER A 79 9.91 26.99 11.43
N GLY A 80 10.15 25.69 11.25
CA GLY A 80 11.15 24.92 11.99
C GLY A 80 10.62 24.27 13.27
N GLU A 81 9.40 24.61 13.70
CA GLU A 81 8.74 23.96 14.84
C GLU A 81 8.40 22.50 14.53
N THR A 82 8.42 21.65 15.57
CA THR A 82 7.93 20.27 15.47
C THR A 82 6.82 20.03 16.48
N ILE A 83 5.62 19.74 15.98
CA ILE A 83 4.47 19.37 16.80
C ILE A 83 4.41 17.85 16.93
N SER A 84 4.36 17.35 18.16
CA SER A 84 4.27 15.92 18.43
C SER A 84 2.90 15.55 18.96
N ILE A 85 2.16 14.72 18.23
CA ILE A 85 0.83 14.23 18.60
C ILE A 85 0.88 12.72 18.88
N PRO A 86 0.51 12.26 20.08
CA PRO A 86 0.40 10.84 20.40
C PRO A 86 -0.48 10.08 19.40
N LEU A 87 -0.05 8.90 18.95
CA LEU A 87 -0.85 8.07 18.03
C LEU A 87 -2.22 7.70 18.60
N LYS A 88 -2.35 7.64 19.93
CA LYS A 88 -3.62 7.37 20.61
C LYS A 88 -4.69 8.42 20.28
N GLU A 89 -4.32 9.69 20.15
CA GLU A 89 -5.22 10.77 19.75
C GLU A 89 -5.59 10.67 18.27
N LEU A 90 -4.63 10.30 17.42
CA LEU A 90 -4.86 10.17 15.98
C LEU A 90 -5.73 8.97 15.58
N LYS A 91 -5.97 8.02 16.50
CA LYS A 91 -6.79 6.81 16.23
C LYS A 91 -8.18 7.12 15.72
N GLU A 92 -8.78 8.25 16.10
CA GLU A 92 -10.11 8.65 15.62
C GLU A 92 -10.14 9.01 14.14
N THR A 93 -9.00 9.44 13.60
CA THR A 93 -8.84 9.80 12.19
C THR A 93 -8.41 8.62 11.32
N MET A 94 -8.04 7.49 11.95
CA MET A 94 -7.62 6.27 11.28
C MET A 94 -8.78 5.62 10.52
N ARG A 95 -8.48 5.04 9.36
CA ARG A 95 -9.45 4.24 8.60
C ARG A 95 -9.74 2.92 9.31
N LYS A 96 -11.03 2.62 9.54
CA LYS A 96 -11.49 1.36 10.14
C LYS A 96 -11.01 0.12 9.38
N SER A 97 -10.85 0.20 8.06
CA SER A 97 -10.29 -0.88 7.23
C SER A 97 -8.89 -1.33 7.67
N CYS A 98 -8.11 -0.47 8.34
CA CYS A 98 -6.77 -0.83 8.83
C CYS A 98 -6.80 -1.75 10.05
N GLN A 99 -7.91 -1.77 10.80
CA GLN A 99 -8.08 -2.60 12.02
C GLN A 99 -8.31 -4.08 11.71
N ILE A 100 -8.54 -4.41 10.44
CA ILE A 100 -8.68 -5.77 9.95
C ILE A 100 -7.57 -6.09 8.96
N CYS A 101 -6.40 -5.45 9.02
CA CYS A 101 -5.30 -5.67 8.06
C CYS A 101 -4.22 -6.58 8.64
N MET A 102 -4.01 -7.77 8.06
CA MET A 102 -3.05 -8.76 8.56
C MET A 102 -1.64 -8.62 8.00
N ASP A 103 -1.38 -7.63 7.14
CA ASP A 103 -0.07 -7.43 6.53
C ASP A 103 0.54 -6.09 6.95
N TYR A 104 1.72 -6.13 7.59
CA TYR A 104 2.52 -4.97 7.92
C TYR A 104 3.59 -4.63 6.87
N THR A 105 4.14 -5.65 6.22
CA THR A 105 5.40 -5.56 5.47
C THR A 105 5.22 -5.75 3.96
N SER A 106 4.00 -5.70 3.42
CA SER A 106 3.71 -5.91 2.00
C SER A 106 4.25 -7.27 1.52
N GLU A 107 3.68 -8.35 2.03
CA GLU A 107 4.16 -9.72 1.88
C GLU A 107 4.20 -10.19 0.41
N GLN A 108 3.33 -9.65 -0.44
CA GLN A 108 3.23 -9.99 -1.87
C GLN A 108 4.07 -9.10 -2.80
N ALA A 109 4.98 -8.28 -2.26
CA ALA A 109 5.84 -7.40 -3.06
C ALA A 109 7.07 -8.13 -3.62
N ASP A 110 7.76 -7.54 -4.60
CA ASP A 110 9.10 -8.02 -4.98
C ASP A 110 10.15 -7.64 -3.93
N ILE A 111 9.98 -6.43 -3.40
CA ILE A 111 10.80 -5.83 -2.36
C ILE A 111 9.87 -5.03 -1.46
N SER A 112 10.06 -5.12 -0.15
CA SER A 112 9.35 -4.30 0.82
C SER A 112 10.29 -3.38 1.58
N ILE A 113 9.87 -2.13 1.78
CA ILE A 113 10.74 -1.06 2.30
C ILE A 113 10.02 -0.30 3.41
N GLY A 114 10.72 -0.02 4.51
CA GLY A 114 10.25 0.90 5.53
C GLY A 114 11.34 1.30 6.50
N SER A 115 11.04 2.27 7.37
CA SER A 115 12.02 2.86 8.29
C SER A 115 12.38 1.95 9.46
N VAL A 116 11.43 1.16 9.96
CA VAL A 116 11.59 0.33 11.15
C VAL A 116 12.69 -0.71 10.98
N GLY A 117 13.52 -0.84 12.02
CA GLY A 117 14.63 -1.79 12.07
C GLY A 117 15.96 -1.22 11.57
N SER A 118 15.94 -0.02 11.00
CA SER A 118 17.13 0.67 10.50
C SER A 118 17.35 2.02 11.20
N PRO A 119 18.59 2.51 11.29
CA PRO A 119 18.90 3.80 11.90
C PRO A 119 18.38 4.97 11.05
N GLN A 120 18.34 6.17 11.62
CA GLN A 120 17.91 7.38 10.92
C GLN A 120 18.70 7.58 9.61
N GLY A 121 17.96 7.89 8.53
CA GLY A 121 18.53 8.06 7.20
C GLY A 121 18.85 6.74 6.48
N TRP A 122 18.45 5.60 7.03
CA TRP A 122 18.44 4.29 6.38
C TRP A 122 17.00 3.74 6.36
N SER A 123 16.73 2.83 5.42
CA SER A 123 15.52 2.01 5.37
C SER A 123 15.88 0.55 5.53
N THR A 124 14.98 -0.23 6.11
CA THR A 124 15.01 -1.69 6.02
C THR A 124 14.39 -2.12 4.70
N ILE A 125 15.04 -3.05 4.02
CA ILE A 125 14.58 -3.72 2.81
C ILE A 125 14.38 -5.21 3.12
N ILE A 126 13.19 -5.73 2.85
CA ILE A 126 12.89 -7.17 2.78
C ILE A 126 12.85 -7.57 1.31
N ILE A 127 13.76 -8.41 0.88
CA ILE A 127 13.85 -8.92 -0.48
C ILE A 127 13.05 -10.20 -0.56
N ARG A 128 12.01 -10.26 -1.40
CA ARG A 128 11.05 -11.38 -1.42
C ARG A 128 11.19 -12.26 -2.64
N THR A 129 11.38 -11.66 -3.81
CA THR A 129 11.44 -12.40 -5.07
C THR A 129 12.83 -12.40 -5.68
N LYS A 130 13.12 -13.37 -6.57
CA LYS A 130 14.35 -13.38 -7.38
C LYS A 130 14.51 -12.09 -8.18
N LYS A 131 13.40 -11.51 -8.66
CA LYS A 131 13.37 -10.22 -9.37
C LYS A 131 13.78 -9.07 -8.45
N GLY A 132 13.24 -9.03 -7.23
CA GLY A 132 13.66 -8.07 -6.20
C GLY A 132 15.13 -8.18 -5.85
N LEU A 133 15.66 -9.41 -5.72
CA LEU A 133 17.08 -9.63 -5.43
C LEU A 133 17.98 -9.10 -6.56
N LYS A 134 17.63 -9.36 -7.82
CA LYS A 134 18.36 -8.84 -8.98
C LYS A 134 18.36 -7.31 -9.00
N LEU A 135 17.21 -6.68 -8.74
CA LEU A 135 17.08 -5.23 -8.68
C LEU A 135 17.96 -4.61 -7.58
N ILE A 136 17.97 -5.17 -6.37
CA ILE A 136 18.79 -4.65 -5.26
C ILE A 136 20.28 -4.77 -5.57
N LYS A 137 20.74 -5.94 -6.05
CA LYS A 137 22.16 -6.14 -6.39
C LYS A 137 22.62 -5.18 -7.46
N ALA A 138 21.87 -5.04 -8.54
CA ALA A 138 22.24 -4.18 -9.65
C ALA A 138 22.21 -2.68 -9.26
N ALA A 139 21.23 -2.26 -8.44
CA ALA A 139 21.20 -0.90 -7.90
C ALA A 139 22.37 -0.59 -6.94
N GLU A 140 22.83 -1.57 -6.15
CA GLU A 140 24.01 -1.45 -5.29
C GLU A 140 25.30 -1.38 -6.11
N GLU A 141 25.47 -2.25 -7.11
CA GLU A 141 26.60 -2.26 -8.05
C GLU A 141 26.74 -0.90 -8.78
N LYS A 142 25.60 -0.32 -9.21
CA LYS A 142 25.56 1.01 -9.82
C LYS A 142 25.56 2.17 -8.82
N LYS A 143 25.73 1.89 -7.51
CA LYS A 143 25.83 2.88 -6.43
C LYS A 143 24.59 3.76 -6.22
N TYR A 144 23.43 3.36 -6.72
CA TYR A 144 22.15 4.03 -6.43
C TYR A 144 21.76 3.87 -4.96
N ILE A 145 22.15 2.74 -4.36
CA ILE A 145 21.99 2.45 -2.94
C ILE A 145 23.27 1.85 -2.36
N LYS A 146 23.39 1.90 -1.04
CA LYS A 146 24.37 1.14 -0.24
C LYS A 146 23.61 0.26 0.73
N THR A 147 24.00 -1.00 0.88
CA THR A 147 23.38 -1.90 1.85
C THR A 147 24.34 -2.29 2.98
N LYS A 148 23.76 -2.78 4.08
CA LYS A 148 24.47 -3.45 5.19
C LYS A 148 23.53 -4.44 5.87
N PRO A 149 24.03 -5.42 6.64
CA PRO A 149 23.18 -6.26 7.48
C PRO A 149 22.30 -5.42 8.40
N ILE A 150 21.05 -5.85 8.59
CA ILE A 150 20.19 -5.32 9.65
C ILE A 150 20.75 -5.73 11.01
N SER A 151 20.58 -4.91 12.05
CA SER A 151 20.96 -5.30 13.41
C SER A 151 19.94 -6.24 14.04
N ASP A 152 20.38 -7.09 14.98
CA ASP A 152 19.50 -8.02 15.69
C ASP A 152 18.32 -7.30 16.36
N LYS A 153 18.62 -6.22 17.10
CA LYS A 153 17.59 -5.36 17.72
C LYS A 153 16.63 -4.77 16.69
N GLY A 154 17.12 -4.42 15.50
CA GLY A 154 16.31 -3.89 14.42
C GLY A 154 15.37 -4.94 13.84
N PHE A 155 15.88 -6.16 13.66
CA PHE A 155 15.12 -7.31 13.20
C PHE A 155 14.05 -7.75 14.22
N GLU A 156 14.41 -7.85 15.51
CA GLU A 156 13.47 -8.14 16.59
C GLU A 156 12.34 -7.11 16.68
N LEU A 157 12.67 -5.81 16.58
CA LEU A 157 11.67 -4.75 16.58
C LEU A 157 10.70 -4.90 15.39
N LEU A 158 11.23 -5.17 14.20
CA LEU A 158 10.44 -5.37 12.99
C LEU A 158 9.46 -6.55 13.16
N GLN A 159 9.95 -7.70 13.63
CA GLN A 159 9.12 -8.87 13.91
C GLN A 159 8.03 -8.56 14.94
N ARG A 160 8.39 -7.91 16.05
CA ARG A 160 7.45 -7.57 17.12
C ARG A 160 6.32 -6.67 16.64
N LEU A 161 6.62 -5.65 15.82
CA LEU A 161 5.58 -4.76 15.29
C LEU A 161 4.66 -5.48 14.30
N ALA A 162 5.23 -6.33 13.43
CA ALA A 162 4.45 -7.08 12.46
C ALA A 162 3.54 -8.12 13.15
N ALA A 163 4.07 -8.86 14.13
CA ALA A 163 3.31 -9.80 14.97
C ALA A 163 2.21 -9.07 15.77
N GLY A 164 2.54 -7.95 16.41
CA GLY A 164 1.56 -7.17 17.18
C GLY A 164 0.41 -6.64 16.32
N LYS A 165 0.68 -6.29 15.05
CA LYS A 165 -0.38 -5.92 14.10
C LYS A 165 -1.30 -7.11 13.80
N LYS A 166 -0.73 -8.27 13.45
CA LYS A 166 -1.49 -9.50 13.16
C LYS A 166 -2.33 -9.91 14.37
N GLU A 167 -1.76 -9.95 15.57
CA GLU A 167 -2.47 -10.35 16.79
C GLU A 167 -3.64 -9.42 17.12
N LYS A 168 -3.41 -8.10 17.12
CA LYS A 168 -4.44 -7.09 17.39
C LYS A 168 -5.58 -7.17 16.38
N ASN A 169 -5.24 -7.26 15.10
CA ASN A 169 -6.24 -7.22 14.03
C ASN A 169 -6.99 -8.56 13.91
N LEU A 170 -6.38 -9.70 14.23
CA LEU A 170 -7.08 -10.98 14.31
C LEU A 170 -8.18 -10.97 15.39
N LYS A 171 -7.94 -10.32 16.54
CA LYS A 171 -8.97 -10.13 17.57
C LYS A 171 -10.16 -9.31 17.04
N GLU A 172 -9.91 -8.25 16.28
CA GLU A 172 -10.96 -7.45 15.65
C GLU A 172 -11.71 -8.22 14.55
N ILE A 173 -11.02 -9.00 13.73
CA ILE A 173 -11.64 -9.86 12.71
C ILE A 173 -12.62 -10.84 13.38
N LYS A 174 -12.16 -11.56 14.41
CA LYS A 174 -13.02 -12.49 15.18
C LYS A 174 -14.23 -11.78 15.80
N LYS A 175 -14.06 -10.55 16.29
CA LYS A 175 -15.16 -9.75 16.84
C LYS A 175 -16.19 -9.38 15.77
N ARG A 176 -15.74 -8.99 14.58
CA ARG A 176 -16.63 -8.61 13.46
C ARG A 176 -17.41 -9.81 12.93
N GLU A 177 -16.77 -10.95 12.71
CA GLU A 177 -17.42 -12.18 12.25
C GLU A 177 -18.51 -12.65 13.23
N LYS A 178 -18.29 -12.53 14.55
CA LYS A 178 -19.30 -12.86 15.58
C LYS A 178 -20.59 -12.04 15.51
N VAL A 179 -20.58 -10.87 14.86
CA VAL A 179 -21.74 -9.98 14.71
C VAL A 179 -22.15 -9.84 13.24
N ALA A 180 -21.91 -10.89 12.45
CA ALA A 180 -22.26 -10.96 11.02
C ALA A 180 -21.70 -9.80 10.19
N ARG A 181 -20.49 -9.31 10.53
CA ARG A 181 -19.72 -8.37 9.71
C ARG A 181 -18.54 -9.11 9.08
N PRO A 182 -18.67 -9.61 7.85
CA PRO A 182 -17.66 -10.49 7.27
C PRO A 182 -16.32 -9.80 7.06
N VAL A 183 -15.26 -10.59 7.01
CA VAL A 183 -13.91 -10.21 6.60
C VAL A 183 -13.43 -11.22 5.56
N MET A 184 -13.97 -11.10 4.35
CA MET A 184 -13.86 -12.11 3.28
C MET A 184 -12.42 -12.50 2.98
N TYR A 185 -11.51 -11.53 2.88
CA TYR A 185 -10.10 -11.79 2.53
C TYR A 185 -9.32 -12.61 3.56
N TRP A 186 -9.88 -12.79 4.75
CA TRP A 186 -9.30 -13.61 5.81
C TRP A 186 -10.06 -14.92 6.03
N ARG A 187 -10.99 -15.28 5.14
CA ARG A 187 -11.54 -16.63 5.09
C ARG A 187 -10.62 -17.51 4.25
N VAL A 188 -10.52 -18.79 4.62
CA VAL A 188 -9.75 -19.79 3.87
C VAL A 188 -10.34 -19.89 2.47
N MET A 189 -9.48 -19.84 1.45
CA MET A 189 -9.89 -19.87 0.06
C MET A 189 -8.84 -20.64 -0.77
N PRO A 190 -9.05 -21.95 -0.99
CA PRO A 190 -8.16 -22.73 -1.84
C PRO A 190 -8.09 -22.13 -3.25
N GLU A 191 -6.88 -21.98 -3.80
CA GLU A 191 -6.66 -21.41 -5.14
C GLU A 191 -7.49 -22.13 -6.22
N THR A 192 -7.64 -23.45 -6.09
CA THR A 192 -8.37 -24.31 -7.03
C THR A 192 -9.88 -24.05 -7.05
N GLU A 193 -10.44 -23.52 -5.96
CA GLU A 193 -11.88 -23.26 -5.80
C GLU A 193 -12.22 -21.78 -6.04
N TYR A 194 -11.21 -20.89 -6.02
CA TYR A 194 -11.41 -19.45 -6.01
C TYR A 194 -12.26 -18.91 -7.16
N LEU A 195 -11.95 -19.31 -8.40
CA LEU A 195 -12.65 -18.80 -9.58
C LEU A 195 -14.11 -19.26 -9.63
N GLU A 196 -14.35 -20.52 -9.26
CA GLU A 196 -15.70 -21.07 -9.17
C GLU A 196 -16.52 -20.30 -8.12
N GLU A 197 -15.96 -20.10 -6.92
CA GLU A 197 -16.61 -19.33 -5.86
C GLU A 197 -16.98 -17.92 -6.34
N VAL A 198 -16.05 -17.17 -6.93
CA VAL A 198 -16.31 -15.75 -7.26
C VAL A 198 -17.07 -15.53 -8.58
N THR A 199 -17.44 -16.58 -9.32
CA THR A 199 -18.04 -16.46 -10.66
C THR A 199 -19.36 -15.68 -10.65
N ASP A 200 -20.22 -15.92 -9.65
CA ASP A 200 -21.56 -15.31 -9.59
C ASP A 200 -21.60 -13.96 -8.83
N TYR A 201 -20.46 -13.48 -8.34
CA TYR A 201 -20.37 -12.25 -7.56
C TYR A 201 -20.35 -11.02 -8.47
N GLN A 202 -21.07 -9.97 -8.09
CA GLN A 202 -21.12 -8.71 -8.83
C GLN A 202 -20.77 -7.51 -7.94
N PHE A 203 -20.87 -6.29 -8.49
CA PHE A 203 -20.64 -5.07 -7.72
C PHE A 203 -21.54 -4.95 -6.48
N ARG A 204 -22.76 -5.51 -6.52
CA ARG A 204 -23.66 -5.52 -5.35
C ARG A 204 -23.06 -6.29 -4.18
N ASP A 205 -22.37 -7.39 -4.46
CA ASP A 205 -21.74 -8.25 -3.47
C ASP A 205 -20.46 -7.58 -2.95
N LEU A 206 -19.65 -6.99 -3.85
CA LEU A 206 -18.53 -6.12 -3.45
C LEU A 206 -19.00 -4.98 -2.53
N ARG A 207 -20.16 -4.39 -2.82
CA ARG A 207 -20.73 -3.32 -2.01
C ARG A 207 -21.09 -3.82 -0.61
N GLY A 208 -21.81 -4.94 -0.51
CA GLY A 208 -22.19 -5.55 0.77
C GLY A 208 -20.97 -6.04 1.57
N ASP A 209 -20.11 -6.83 0.96
CA ASP A 209 -19.00 -7.54 1.61
C ASP A 209 -17.84 -6.61 2.00
N VAL A 210 -17.67 -5.48 1.30
CA VAL A 210 -16.48 -4.63 1.48
C VAL A 210 -16.81 -3.18 1.75
N ILE A 211 -17.68 -2.56 0.94
CA ILE A 211 -17.87 -1.10 0.95
C ILE A 211 -18.71 -0.68 2.16
N ASP A 212 -19.90 -1.25 2.30
CA ASP A 212 -20.88 -0.79 3.29
C ASP A 212 -20.50 -1.19 4.72
N ILE A 213 -19.73 -2.28 4.88
CA ILE A 213 -19.14 -2.66 6.18
C ILE A 213 -17.83 -1.93 6.51
N GLY A 214 -17.41 -0.99 5.67
CA GLY A 214 -16.23 -0.14 5.89
C GLY A 214 -14.88 -0.87 5.80
N ALA A 215 -14.80 -1.99 5.08
CA ALA A 215 -13.56 -2.71 4.82
C ALA A 215 -12.77 -2.13 3.62
N CYS A 216 -13.42 -1.33 2.76
CA CYS A 216 -12.79 -0.72 1.60
C CYS A 216 -11.51 0.08 1.94
N VAL A 217 -10.41 -0.28 1.27
CA VAL A 217 -9.09 0.38 1.42
C VAL A 217 -8.89 1.56 0.47
N LEU A 218 -9.86 1.84 -0.41
CA LEU A 218 -9.84 2.95 -1.38
C LEU A 218 -8.60 2.92 -2.29
N CYS A 219 -8.22 1.75 -2.81
CA CYS A 219 -7.07 1.58 -3.70
C CYS A 219 -7.39 1.87 -5.19
N GLY A 220 -8.66 1.80 -5.59
CA GLY A 220 -9.09 2.02 -6.98
C GLY A 220 -9.03 0.80 -7.91
N ALA A 221 -8.74 -0.39 -7.38
CA ALA A 221 -8.64 -1.61 -8.21
C ALA A 221 -9.96 -1.96 -8.91
N CYS A 222 -11.10 -1.81 -8.21
CA CYS A 222 -12.43 -1.96 -8.78
C CYS A 222 -12.73 -0.98 -9.93
N LEU A 223 -12.22 0.26 -9.85
CA LEU A 223 -12.36 1.24 -10.92
C LEU A 223 -11.53 0.85 -12.14
N LEU A 224 -10.28 0.41 -11.95
CA LEU A 224 -9.40 0.03 -13.06
C LEU A 224 -9.85 -1.26 -13.77
N SER A 225 -10.34 -2.24 -12.98
CA SER A 225 -10.79 -3.56 -13.45
C SER A 225 -12.14 -3.54 -14.14
N CYS A 226 -12.95 -2.50 -13.94
CA CYS A 226 -14.28 -2.41 -14.52
C CYS A 226 -14.20 -2.28 -16.05
N PRO A 227 -14.71 -3.24 -16.84
CA PRO A 227 -14.64 -3.16 -18.30
C PRO A 227 -15.53 -2.05 -18.86
N GLU A 228 -16.66 -1.76 -18.22
CA GLU A 228 -17.62 -0.73 -18.65
C GLU A 228 -17.29 0.69 -18.13
N GLU A 229 -16.22 0.86 -17.35
CA GLU A 229 -15.84 2.14 -16.72
C GLU A 229 -16.93 2.82 -15.86
N ILE A 230 -17.93 2.06 -15.41
CA ILE A 230 -19.09 2.55 -14.63
C ILE A 230 -18.78 2.75 -13.13
N ILE A 231 -17.66 2.22 -12.61
CA ILE A 231 -17.26 2.41 -11.21
C ILE A 231 -16.47 3.71 -11.06
N LYS A 232 -17.02 4.67 -10.31
CA LYS A 232 -16.40 5.97 -10.04
C LYS A 232 -15.99 6.12 -8.57
N ILE A 233 -14.88 6.82 -8.34
CA ILE A 233 -14.39 7.20 -7.01
C ILE A 233 -14.15 8.71 -7.03
N GLU A 234 -15.07 9.46 -6.43
CA GLU A 234 -14.97 10.92 -6.32
C GLU A 234 -14.20 11.31 -5.05
N ASP A 235 -14.69 10.94 -3.86
CA ASP A 235 -14.01 11.28 -2.60
C ASP A 235 -13.99 10.18 -1.52
N ARG A 236 -15.05 9.39 -1.34
CA ARG A 236 -15.17 8.52 -0.14
C ARG A 236 -15.15 7.02 -0.40
N LYS A 237 -15.91 6.57 -1.39
CA LYS A 237 -16.12 5.15 -1.69
C LYS A 237 -16.35 4.93 -3.19
N PRO A 238 -16.13 3.71 -3.70
CA PRO A 238 -16.56 3.35 -5.05
C PRO A 238 -18.08 3.34 -5.16
N GLU A 239 -18.59 3.93 -6.24
CA GLU A 239 -20.01 3.97 -6.58
C GLU A 239 -20.18 3.61 -8.06
N ILE A 240 -21.32 3.03 -8.41
CA ILE A 240 -21.63 2.65 -9.79
C ILE A 240 -22.49 3.74 -10.45
N LYS A 241 -22.14 4.13 -11.67
CA LYS A 241 -22.90 5.04 -12.53
C LYS A 241 -23.15 4.33 -13.87
N GLY A 242 -24.21 3.53 -13.91
CA GLY A 242 -24.57 2.70 -15.06
C GLY A 242 -25.03 1.31 -14.64
N GLU A 243 -25.28 0.45 -15.62
CA GLU A 243 -25.71 -0.93 -15.42
C GLU A 243 -24.53 -1.89 -15.58
N CYS A 244 -24.33 -2.76 -14.58
CA CYS A 244 -23.29 -3.78 -14.64
C CYS A 244 -23.78 -4.94 -15.51
N PRO A 245 -22.99 -5.41 -16.49
CA PRO A 245 -23.35 -6.59 -17.27
C PRO A 245 -23.62 -7.80 -16.35
N PRO A 246 -24.61 -8.65 -16.68
CA PRO A 246 -24.81 -9.90 -15.97
C PRO A 246 -23.53 -10.75 -16.04
N ALA A 247 -23.26 -11.52 -14.98
CA ALA A 247 -22.06 -12.35 -14.84
C ALA A 247 -20.70 -11.61 -14.80
N CYS A 248 -20.67 -10.27 -14.75
CA CYS A 248 -19.42 -9.53 -14.54
C CYS A 248 -19.01 -9.50 -13.06
N ASN A 249 -17.83 -10.04 -12.75
CA ASN A 249 -17.25 -10.13 -11.41
C ASN A 249 -15.86 -9.46 -11.28
N ALA A 250 -15.38 -8.78 -12.33
CA ALA A 250 -14.03 -8.20 -12.42
C ALA A 250 -13.62 -7.34 -11.20
N CYS A 251 -14.54 -6.50 -10.70
CA CYS A 251 -14.27 -5.65 -9.54
C CYS A 251 -14.19 -6.42 -8.22
N TYR A 252 -14.84 -7.58 -8.13
CA TYR A 252 -14.81 -8.48 -6.98
C TYR A 252 -13.47 -9.22 -6.94
N ILE A 253 -13.01 -9.75 -8.07
CA ILE A 253 -11.68 -10.40 -8.21
C ILE A 253 -10.55 -9.41 -7.90
N ALA A 254 -10.61 -8.18 -8.44
CA ALA A 254 -9.56 -7.18 -8.25
C ALA A 254 -9.46 -6.63 -6.81
N CYS A 255 -10.47 -6.86 -5.96
CA CYS A 255 -10.54 -6.24 -4.65
C CYS A 255 -9.66 -6.98 -3.62
N PRO A 256 -8.74 -6.31 -2.91
CA PRO A 256 -7.90 -6.96 -1.89
C PRO A 256 -8.64 -7.25 -0.58
N ARG A 257 -9.98 -7.17 -0.57
CA ARG A 257 -10.84 -7.26 0.62
C ARG A 257 -12.03 -8.19 0.45
N THR A 258 -12.23 -8.73 -0.76
CA THR A 258 -13.09 -9.89 -1.05
C THR A 258 -12.30 -11.17 -0.75
N TYR A 259 -12.75 -12.34 -1.21
CA TYR A 259 -11.93 -13.54 -1.13
C TYR A 259 -10.57 -13.35 -1.80
N VAL A 260 -9.53 -13.84 -1.13
CA VAL A 260 -8.15 -13.85 -1.63
C VAL A 260 -7.63 -15.27 -1.50
N PRO A 261 -7.17 -15.89 -2.60
CA PRO A 261 -6.57 -17.22 -2.59
C PRO A 261 -5.45 -17.41 -1.56
N ASP A 262 -5.38 -18.61 -0.99
CA ASP A 262 -4.42 -18.96 0.07
C ASP A 262 -2.95 -18.91 -0.40
N ASN A 263 -2.71 -19.08 -1.70
CA ASN A 263 -1.38 -18.90 -2.30
C ASN A 263 -0.91 -17.43 -2.34
N ILE A 264 -1.85 -16.47 -2.22
CA ILE A 264 -1.56 -15.02 -2.13
C ILE A 264 -1.54 -14.59 -0.66
N ILE A 265 -2.57 -14.94 0.12
CA ILE A 265 -2.66 -14.66 1.56
C ILE A 265 -2.89 -15.99 2.29
N SER A 266 -1.84 -16.54 2.87
CA SER A 266 -1.95 -17.74 3.70
C SER A 266 -2.32 -17.39 5.14
N HIS A 267 -3.31 -18.09 5.72
CA HIS A 267 -3.71 -17.96 7.12
C HIS A 267 -2.68 -18.54 8.09
N GLU A 268 -1.77 -19.38 7.59
CA GLU A 268 -0.65 -19.92 8.38
C GLU A 268 0.39 -18.84 8.70
N THR A 269 0.47 -17.78 7.87
CA THR A 269 1.34 -16.60 8.08
C THR A 269 1.01 -15.80 9.33
N ALA A 270 -0.08 -16.12 10.04
CA ALA A 270 -0.31 -15.59 11.38
C ALA A 270 0.85 -15.94 12.33
N LYS A 271 1.56 -17.06 12.09
CA LYS A 271 2.74 -17.48 12.85
C LYS A 271 4.04 -16.84 12.36
N GLU A 272 4.09 -16.44 11.10
CA GLU A 272 5.26 -15.85 10.44
C GLU A 272 5.04 -14.36 10.17
N PRO A 273 5.45 -13.49 11.09
CA PRO A 273 5.00 -12.09 11.08
C PRO A 273 5.50 -11.28 9.88
N LEU A 274 6.54 -11.72 9.18
CA LEU A 274 7.13 -11.02 8.03
C LEU A 274 6.77 -11.64 6.67
N GLY A 275 6.05 -12.78 6.67
CA GLY A 275 5.84 -13.64 5.50
C GLY A 275 7.15 -14.17 4.92
N ASP A 276 7.08 -14.76 3.73
CA ASP A 276 8.26 -15.29 3.04
C ASP A 276 9.21 -14.20 2.55
N TYR A 277 10.51 -14.45 2.69
CA TYR A 277 11.57 -13.58 2.16
C TYR A 277 12.88 -14.35 1.90
N ILE A 278 13.70 -13.77 1.02
CA ILE A 278 15.05 -14.26 0.70
C ILE A 278 16.07 -13.67 1.66
N LYS A 279 16.02 -12.36 1.89
CA LYS A 279 16.99 -11.64 2.73
C LYS A 279 16.44 -10.31 3.23
N ILE A 280 16.89 -9.88 4.41
CA ILE A 280 16.63 -8.55 4.96
C ILE A 280 17.93 -7.77 5.11
N VAL A 281 17.95 -6.52 4.67
CA VAL A 281 19.12 -5.61 4.76
C VAL A 281 18.69 -4.21 5.16
N SER A 282 19.59 -3.43 5.74
CA SER A 282 19.45 -1.98 5.81
C SER A 282 20.06 -1.35 4.55
N ALA A 283 19.41 -0.34 3.99
CA ALA A 283 19.88 0.38 2.82
C ALA A 283 19.74 1.90 2.95
N LYS A 284 20.60 2.63 2.23
CA LYS A 284 20.54 4.10 2.09
C LYS A 284 20.89 4.49 0.66
N ALA A 285 20.17 5.46 0.10
CA ALA A 285 20.51 6.11 -1.15
C ALA A 285 21.46 7.30 -0.89
N PRO A 286 22.70 7.29 -1.38
CA PRO A 286 23.62 8.41 -1.20
C PRO A 286 23.23 9.62 -2.05
N MET A 287 22.60 9.41 -3.22
CA MET A 287 22.29 10.47 -4.20
C MET A 287 20.98 11.20 -3.94
N PHE A 288 20.09 10.63 -3.11
CA PHE A 288 18.74 11.14 -2.90
C PHE A 288 18.52 11.54 -1.44
N LYS A 289 18.06 12.77 -1.21
CA LYS A 289 17.53 13.18 0.10
C LYS A 289 16.11 12.64 0.24
N GLY A 290 15.84 11.90 1.31
CA GLY A 290 14.51 11.37 1.61
C GLY A 290 14.35 11.03 3.09
N GLN A 291 13.09 11.02 3.56
CA GLN A 291 12.71 10.83 4.97
C GLN A 291 13.35 9.59 5.61
N ASP A 292 13.40 8.49 4.85
CA ASP A 292 13.90 7.18 5.27
C ASP A 292 15.09 6.75 4.38
N GLY A 293 15.99 7.67 4.06
CA GLY A 293 17.20 7.37 3.30
C GLY A 293 17.01 7.26 1.78
N GLY A 294 15.88 7.72 1.24
CA GLY A 294 15.69 7.92 -0.21
C GLY A 294 15.68 6.65 -1.07
N VAL A 295 15.63 5.47 -0.45
CA VAL A 295 15.80 4.16 -1.12
C VAL A 295 14.75 3.91 -2.19
N VAL A 296 13.48 4.17 -1.91
CA VAL A 296 12.38 3.98 -2.89
C VAL A 296 12.61 4.84 -4.12
N THR A 297 12.91 6.13 -3.93
CA THR A 297 13.20 7.08 -5.02
C THR A 297 14.40 6.60 -5.84
N ALA A 298 15.46 6.13 -5.20
CA ALA A 298 16.64 5.62 -5.88
C ALA A 298 16.34 4.37 -6.74
N LEU A 299 15.61 3.40 -6.19
CA LEU A 299 15.27 2.17 -6.89
C LEU A 299 14.34 2.41 -8.08
N LEU A 300 13.34 3.30 -7.95
CA LEU A 300 12.49 3.68 -9.06
C LEU A 300 13.26 4.45 -10.14
N SER A 301 14.14 5.37 -9.74
CA SER A 301 14.97 6.13 -10.69
C SER A 301 15.91 5.20 -11.46
N TYR A 302 16.51 4.23 -10.77
CA TYR A 302 17.32 3.18 -11.37
C TYR A 302 16.49 2.32 -12.34
N ALA A 303 15.31 1.87 -11.91
CA ALA A 303 14.46 1.02 -12.74
C ALA A 303 14.00 1.72 -14.04
N LEU A 304 13.72 3.02 -13.97
CA LEU A 304 13.42 3.86 -15.14
C LEU A 304 14.66 4.06 -16.04
N SER A 305 15.81 4.43 -15.46
CA SER A 305 17.02 4.75 -16.23
C SER A 305 17.59 3.54 -16.98
N GLU A 306 17.39 2.35 -16.43
CA GLU A 306 17.85 1.08 -17.02
C GLU A 306 16.80 0.40 -17.91
N GLY A 307 15.62 1.00 -18.09
CA GLY A 307 14.54 0.38 -18.87
C GLY A 307 14.00 -0.93 -18.29
N ILE A 308 14.16 -1.15 -16.97
CA ILE A 308 13.53 -2.27 -16.26
C ILE A 308 12.01 -2.09 -16.28
N VAL A 309 11.57 -0.84 -16.16
CA VAL A 309 10.17 -0.40 -16.32
C VAL A 309 10.13 0.85 -17.19
N ASP A 310 9.05 1.00 -17.96
CA ASP A 310 8.82 2.16 -18.83
C ASP A 310 8.16 3.33 -18.09
N LYS A 311 7.37 3.01 -17.06
CA LYS A 311 6.66 3.97 -16.21
C LYS A 311 6.63 3.49 -14.76
N VAL A 312 6.42 4.42 -13.84
CA VAL A 312 6.20 4.13 -12.43
C VAL A 312 4.92 4.77 -11.90
N LEU A 313 4.21 4.00 -11.09
CA LEU A 313 3.01 4.41 -10.37
C LEU A 313 3.38 4.82 -8.94
N VAL A 314 3.25 6.10 -8.63
CA VAL A 314 3.62 6.72 -7.35
C VAL A 314 2.47 7.56 -6.78
N VAL A 315 2.62 8.00 -5.54
CA VAL A 315 1.67 8.88 -4.86
C VAL A 315 2.33 10.23 -4.58
N ASP A 316 1.80 11.28 -5.20
CA ASP A 316 2.18 12.67 -4.98
C ASP A 316 1.16 13.38 -4.07
N LYS A 317 1.32 14.70 -3.89
CA LYS A 317 0.38 15.57 -3.19
C LYS A 317 -0.39 16.42 -4.20
N ASP A 318 -1.66 16.67 -3.92
CA ASP A 318 -2.48 17.62 -4.68
C ASP A 318 -1.92 19.04 -4.55
N THR A 319 -1.93 19.79 -5.66
CA THR A 319 -1.39 21.15 -5.70
C THR A 319 -2.31 22.18 -5.04
N LYS A 320 -3.62 21.92 -4.98
CA LYS A 320 -4.62 22.82 -4.38
C LYS A 320 -4.94 22.43 -2.93
N ASN A 321 -4.83 21.14 -2.60
CA ASN A 321 -5.17 20.56 -1.31
C ASN A 321 -3.90 19.98 -0.66
N PRO A 322 -3.22 20.75 0.21
CA PRO A 322 -2.00 20.31 0.87
C PRO A 322 -2.18 18.93 1.50
N TRP A 323 -1.20 18.05 1.29
CA TRP A 323 -1.18 16.69 1.83
C TRP A 323 -2.30 15.75 1.36
N LYS A 324 -3.24 16.18 0.51
CA LYS A 324 -4.19 15.25 -0.13
C LYS A 324 -3.40 14.37 -1.10
N PRO A 325 -3.36 13.05 -0.91
CA PRO A 325 -2.60 12.18 -1.81
C PRO A 325 -3.26 12.11 -3.19
N THR A 326 -2.45 12.19 -4.24
CA THR A 326 -2.91 12.03 -5.63
C THR A 326 -2.06 10.98 -6.33
N PRO A 327 -2.67 10.07 -7.11
CA PRO A 327 -1.92 9.07 -7.84
C PRO A 327 -1.28 9.70 -9.08
N LYS A 328 -0.09 9.22 -9.43
CA LYS A 328 0.62 9.69 -10.62
C LYS A 328 1.33 8.53 -11.31
N LEU A 329 1.04 8.36 -12.60
CA LEU A 329 1.76 7.47 -13.49
C LEU A 329 2.72 8.32 -14.34
N THR A 330 4.02 8.06 -14.25
CA THR A 330 5.04 8.89 -14.90
C THR A 330 6.21 8.07 -15.42
N LYS A 331 6.89 8.60 -16.44
CA LYS A 331 8.17 8.10 -16.96
C LYS A 331 9.35 9.01 -16.57
N HIS A 332 9.09 10.10 -15.84
CA HIS A 332 10.05 11.15 -15.54
C HIS A 332 10.60 10.99 -14.12
N ILE A 333 11.92 11.00 -13.96
CA ILE A 333 12.59 10.82 -12.67
C ILE A 333 12.29 12.01 -11.75
N GLU A 334 12.14 13.22 -12.30
CA GLU A 334 11.82 14.44 -11.56
C GLU A 334 10.51 14.29 -10.78
N ASP A 335 9.53 13.64 -11.39
CA ASP A 335 8.24 13.36 -10.76
C ASP A 335 8.38 12.37 -9.60
N VAL A 336 9.26 11.38 -9.73
CA VAL A 336 9.56 10.41 -8.67
C VAL A 336 10.22 11.09 -7.47
N ILE A 337 11.15 12.01 -7.73
CA ILE A 337 11.82 12.81 -6.68
C ILE A 337 10.80 13.70 -5.99
N LYS A 338 9.94 14.39 -6.75
CA LYS A 338 8.88 15.25 -6.21
C LYS A 338 7.88 14.49 -5.36
N ALA A 339 7.54 13.27 -5.77
CA ALA A 339 6.63 12.38 -5.05
C ALA A 339 7.25 11.75 -3.79
N ALA A 340 8.50 12.06 -3.43
CA ALA A 340 9.13 11.51 -2.23
C ALA A 340 8.45 11.93 -0.92
N GLY A 341 8.75 11.19 0.15
CA GLY A 341 8.21 11.42 1.49
C GLY A 341 6.84 10.78 1.72
N THR A 342 6.49 10.58 2.99
CA THR A 342 5.34 9.78 3.37
C THR A 342 4.03 10.55 3.28
N LYS A 343 2.98 9.91 2.75
CA LYS A 343 1.61 10.43 2.71
C LYS A 343 0.72 9.48 3.51
N TYR A 344 0.28 9.92 4.68
CA TYR A 344 -0.50 9.11 5.62
C TYR A 344 -2.01 9.22 5.37
N SER A 345 -2.44 9.25 4.10
CA SER A 345 -3.86 9.20 3.76
C SER A 345 -4.11 8.25 2.60
N ALA A 346 -5.34 7.72 2.52
CA ALA A 346 -5.71 6.79 1.45
C ALA A 346 -5.64 7.47 0.07
N CYS A 347 -5.19 6.72 -0.93
CA CYS A 347 -5.06 7.15 -2.31
C CYS A 347 -5.59 6.04 -3.24
N PRO A 348 -6.55 6.33 -4.13
CA PRO A 348 -6.98 5.41 -5.17
C PRO A 348 -5.90 5.31 -6.25
N ILE A 349 -4.80 4.62 -5.91
CA ILE A 349 -3.56 4.61 -6.70
C ILE A 349 -3.79 4.18 -8.15
N PHE A 350 -4.67 3.21 -8.37
CA PHE A 350 -4.93 2.67 -9.70
C PHE A 350 -5.71 3.61 -10.62
N LYS A 351 -6.29 4.71 -10.10
CA LYS A 351 -6.96 5.74 -10.92
C LYS A 351 -6.01 6.39 -11.94
N ALA A 352 -4.70 6.46 -11.64
CA ALA A 352 -3.73 7.00 -12.60
C ALA A 352 -3.40 6.05 -13.77
N MET A 353 -3.89 4.80 -13.75
CA MET A 353 -3.67 3.82 -14.82
C MET A 353 -4.86 3.70 -15.78
N GLY A 354 -6.00 4.32 -15.48
CA GLY A 354 -7.23 4.20 -16.25
C GLY A 354 -8.44 4.51 -15.37
N GLY A 355 -9.52 4.99 -15.98
CA GLY A 355 -10.75 5.44 -15.32
C GLY A 355 -10.90 6.95 -15.36
N SER A 356 -11.70 7.39 -16.33
CA SER A 356 -12.18 8.76 -16.53
C SER A 356 -12.85 9.35 -15.28
#